data_AF-A0A8T3DLW8-F1
#
_entry.id   AF-A0A8T3DLW8-F1
#
_cell.length_a   1.000
_cell.length_b   1.000
_cell.length_c   1.000
_cell.angle_alpha   90.00
_cell.angle_beta   90.00
_cell.angle_gamma   90.00
#
_symmetry.space_group_name_H-M   'P 1'
#
loop_
_entity.id
_entity.type
_entity.pdbx_description
1 polymer ?
#
loop_
_entity_poly.entity_id
_entity_poly.type
_entity_poly.pdbx_seq_one_letter_code
_entity_poly.pdbx_strand_id
1 'polypeptide(L)'
;MAAGSEQRLNDLTNALKDFVIAGRGLLQNVKNGCIEGCPQETGAKAIGSLFGLSAAAASFFTSLSVKKRSEAEQLWKNAYHHSEVRDQVEDLLQLEAKWDAFLEHLDIHLQTSDVLLSRSPQARSLAGEMALTDARSGE
;
A
#
# COMPACT_ATOMS: atom_id res chain seq x y z
N MET A 1 14.05 -26.67 28.92
CA MET A 1 13.10 -25.56 28.66
C MET A 1 13.57 -24.59 27.56
N ALA A 2 14.77 -24.72 26.97
CA ALA A 2 15.31 -23.80 25.96
C ALA A 2 14.69 -23.93 24.55
N ALA A 3 14.24 -25.12 24.14
CA ALA A 3 13.72 -25.35 22.79
C ALA A 3 12.45 -24.53 22.46
N GLY A 4 11.63 -24.19 23.45
CA GLY A 4 10.42 -23.39 23.25
C GLY A 4 10.70 -21.90 23.02
N SER A 5 11.79 -21.36 23.58
CA SER A 5 12.17 -19.96 23.39
C SER A 5 12.87 -19.74 22.05
N GLU A 6 13.73 -20.67 21.63
CA GLU A 6 14.39 -20.60 20.32
C GLU A 6 13.39 -20.74 19.16
N GLN A 7 12.41 -21.64 19.29
CA GLN A 7 11.37 -21.79 18.27
C GLN A 7 10.56 -20.49 18.10
N ARG A 8 10.15 -19.87 19.21
CA ARG A 8 9.39 -18.61 19.17
C ARG A 8 10.19 -17.46 18.58
N LEU A 9 11.50 -17.43 18.81
CA LEU A 9 12.38 -16.45 18.20
C LEU A 9 12.42 -16.63 16.68
N ASN A 10 12.60 -17.87 16.21
CA ASN A 10 12.59 -18.19 14.79
C ASN A 10 11.24 -17.84 14.15
N ASP A 11 10.12 -18.17 14.80
CA ASP A 11 8.79 -17.83 14.32
C ASP A 11 8.61 -16.30 14.18
N LEU A 12 9.11 -15.52 15.15
CA LEU A 12 9.10 -14.05 15.09
C LEU A 12 9.94 -13.51 13.94
N THR A 13 11.19 -13.97 13.82
CA THR A 13 12.11 -13.52 12.78
C THR A 13 11.56 -13.84 11.39
N ASN A 14 11.07 -15.06 11.18
CA ASN A 14 10.49 -15.48 9.91
C ASN A 14 9.23 -14.68 9.58
N ALA A 15 8.33 -14.48 10.56
CA ALA A 15 7.13 -13.68 10.36
C ALA A 15 7.45 -12.23 9.95
N LEU A 16 8.43 -11.60 10.62
CA LEU A 16 8.89 -10.24 10.26
C LEU A 16 9.44 -10.20 8.84
N LYS A 17 10.32 -11.16 8.52
CA LYS A 17 10.94 -11.27 7.20
C LYS A 17 9.92 -11.46 6.09
N ASP A 18 8.98 -12.38 6.29
CA ASP A 18 7.92 -12.68 5.32
C ASP A 18 7.03 -11.46 5.08
N PHE A 19 6.65 -10.75 6.15
CA PHE A 19 5.88 -9.52 6.04
C PHE A 19 6.65 -8.43 5.28
N VAL A 20 7.94 -8.25 5.57
CA VAL A 20 8.80 -7.29 4.86
C VAL A 20 8.91 -7.63 3.39
N ILE A 21 9.15 -8.90 3.04
CA ILE A 21 9.26 -9.36 1.65
C ILE A 21 7.94 -9.10 0.91
N ALA A 22 6.81 -9.48 1.51
CA ALA A 22 5.50 -9.24 0.92
C ALA A 22 5.24 -7.75 0.69
N GLY A 23 5.52 -6.91 1.70
CA GLY A 23 5.33 -5.46 1.59
C GLY A 23 6.24 -4.80 0.55
N ARG A 24 7.52 -5.21 0.46
CA ARG A 24 8.45 -4.73 -0.58
C ARG A 24 7.97 -5.15 -1.98
N GLY A 25 7.51 -6.40 -2.12
CA GLY A 25 6.98 -6.92 -3.40
C GLY A 25 5.74 -6.17 -3.86
N LEU A 26 4.79 -5.91 -2.95
CA LEU A 26 3.59 -5.12 -3.24
C LEU A 26 3.93 -3.69 -3.68
N LEU A 27 4.87 -3.04 -2.98
CA LEU A 27 5.31 -1.69 -3.33
C LEU A 27 5.95 -1.65 -4.72
N GLN A 28 6.82 -2.61 -5.03
CA GLN A 28 7.45 -2.72 -6.35
C GLN A 28 6.41 -3.00 -7.45
N ASN A 29 5.44 -3.87 -7.20
CA ASN A 29 4.38 -4.18 -8.16
C ASN A 29 3.55 -2.95 -8.51
N VAL A 30 3.26 -2.10 -7.51
CA VAL A 30 2.59 -0.83 -7.75
C VAL A 30 3.46 0.11 -8.57
N LYS A 31 4.71 0.33 -8.16
CA LYS A 31 5.64 1.22 -8.87
C LYS A 31 5.85 0.81 -10.33
N ASN A 32 6.05 -0.48 -10.58
CA ASN A 32 6.34 -1.02 -11.91
C ASN A 32 5.17 -0.98 -12.89
N GLY A 33 3.94 -0.85 -12.40
CA GLY A 33 2.80 -0.63 -13.29
C GLY A 33 2.03 0.63 -12.95
N CYS A 34 2.72 1.63 -12.42
CA CYS A 34 2.31 3.02 -12.60
C CYS A 34 2.51 3.33 -14.09
N ILE A 35 1.43 3.63 -14.79
CA ILE A 35 1.51 4.16 -16.16
C ILE A 35 1.71 5.66 -15.98
N GLU A 36 2.89 6.16 -16.33
CA GLU A 36 3.18 7.61 -16.31
C GLU A 36 2.07 8.35 -17.09
N GLY A 37 1.40 9.29 -16.42
CA GLY A 37 0.31 10.07 -17.00
C GLY A 37 -1.11 9.58 -16.69
N CYS A 38 -1.31 8.45 -15.99
CA CYS A 38 -2.63 8.00 -15.53
C CYS A 38 -2.72 7.89 -13.99
N PRO A 39 -2.90 9.02 -13.28
CA PRO A 39 -2.99 9.06 -11.82
C PRO A 39 -4.11 8.20 -11.25
N GLN A 40 -5.28 8.15 -11.91
CA GLN A 40 -6.47 7.44 -11.43
C GLN A 40 -6.25 5.93 -11.37
N GLU A 41 -5.68 5.34 -12.42
CA GLU A 41 -5.35 3.90 -12.48
C GLU A 41 -4.24 3.55 -11.49
N THR A 42 -3.26 4.45 -11.34
CA THR A 42 -2.21 4.32 -10.33
C THR A 42 -2.79 4.32 -8.91
N GLY A 43 -3.76 5.19 -8.63
CA GLY A 43 -4.49 5.23 -7.35
C GLY A 43 -5.27 3.95 -7.07
N ALA A 44 -6.02 3.43 -8.05
CA ALA A 44 -6.76 2.17 -7.90
C ALA A 44 -5.81 0.99 -7.61
N LYS A 45 -4.66 0.94 -8.29
CA LYS A 45 -3.64 -0.10 -8.07
C LYS A 45 -2.98 0.02 -6.69
N ALA A 46 -2.74 1.24 -6.22
CA ALA A 46 -2.23 1.52 -4.88
C ALA A 46 -3.21 1.02 -3.81
N ILE A 47 -4.50 1.32 -3.95
CA ILE A 47 -5.55 0.82 -3.06
C ILE A 47 -5.54 -0.71 -3.00
N GLY A 48 -5.51 -1.38 -4.16
CA GLY A 48 -5.43 -2.86 -4.21
C GLY A 48 -4.19 -3.40 -3.50
N SER A 49 -3.05 -2.74 -3.64
CA SER A 49 -1.81 -3.16 -2.98
C SER A 49 -1.81 -2.91 -1.47
N LEU A 50 -2.47 -1.85 -1.00
CA LEU A 50 -2.70 -1.61 0.43
C LEU A 50 -3.61 -2.67 1.04
N PHE A 51 -4.64 -3.14 0.31
CA PHE A 51 -5.40 -4.31 0.73
C PHE A 51 -4.51 -5.55 0.84
N GLY A 52 -3.63 -5.78 -0.14
CA GLY A 52 -2.62 -6.84 -0.06
C GLY A 52 -1.73 -6.72 1.18
N LEU A 53 -1.30 -5.50 1.52
CA LEU A 53 -0.46 -5.23 2.69
C LEU A 53 -1.23 -5.51 3.99
N SER A 54 -2.51 -5.14 4.05
CA SER A 54 -3.38 -5.47 5.20
C SER A 54 -3.58 -6.97 5.37
N ALA A 55 -3.71 -7.73 4.28
CA ALA A 55 -3.80 -9.19 4.32
C ALA A 55 -2.48 -9.82 4.81
N ALA A 56 -1.34 -9.33 4.32
CA ALA A 56 -0.02 -9.74 4.83
C ALA A 56 0.14 -9.44 6.33
N ALA A 57 -0.37 -8.30 6.81
CA ALA A 57 -0.35 -7.95 8.23
C ALA A 57 -1.24 -8.90 9.06
N ALA A 58 -2.40 -9.29 8.54
CA ALA A 58 -3.25 -10.27 9.19
C ALA A 58 -2.58 -11.66 9.28
N SER A 59 -1.90 -12.10 8.22
CA SER A 59 -1.09 -13.32 8.23
C SER A 59 0.05 -13.23 9.25
N PHE A 60 0.74 -12.10 9.31
CA PHE A 60 1.80 -11.81 10.29
C PHE A 60 1.30 -11.89 11.75
N PHE A 61 0.17 -11.27 12.05
CA PHE A 61 -0.40 -11.37 13.40
C PHE A 61 -0.87 -12.78 13.73
N THR A 62 -1.42 -13.49 12.74
CA THR A 62 -1.85 -14.89 12.90
C THR A 62 -0.67 -15.81 13.18
N SER A 63 0.45 -15.67 12.45
CA SER A 63 1.65 -16.50 12.67
C SER A 63 2.26 -16.28 14.06
N LEU A 64 2.14 -15.07 14.60
CA LEU A 64 2.59 -14.74 15.95
C LEU A 64 1.55 -15.03 17.05
N SER A 65 0.34 -15.47 16.67
CA SER A 65 -0.78 -15.67 17.59
C SER A 65 -1.14 -14.40 18.41
N VAL A 66 -1.00 -13.23 17.80
CA VAL A 66 -1.34 -11.93 18.39
C VAL A 66 -2.52 -11.30 17.68
N LYS A 67 -3.22 -10.39 18.36
CA LYS A 67 -4.40 -9.69 17.81
C LYS A 67 -4.14 -8.22 17.51
N LYS A 68 -3.11 -7.64 18.13
CA LYS A 68 -2.83 -6.21 18.05
C LYS A 68 -1.38 -5.97 17.69
N ARG A 69 -1.13 -4.87 16.98
CA ARG A 69 0.23 -4.37 16.73
C ARG A 69 1.04 -4.29 18.02
N SER A 70 0.48 -3.69 19.08
CA SER A 70 1.17 -3.53 20.36
C SER A 70 1.65 -4.84 21.00
N GLU A 71 0.92 -5.95 20.80
CA GLU A 71 1.34 -7.28 21.27
C GLU A 71 2.52 -7.81 20.46
N ALA A 72 2.49 -7.65 19.13
CA ALA A 72 3.64 -7.95 18.27
C ALA A 72 4.88 -7.12 18.67
N GLU A 73 4.68 -5.84 18.99
CA GLU A 73 5.79 -4.97 19.42
C GLU A 73 6.43 -5.42 20.73
N GLN A 74 5.61 -5.90 21.67
CA GLN A 74 6.13 -6.47 22.91
C GLN A 74 6.96 -7.72 22.65
N LEU A 75 6.55 -8.58 21.72
CA LEU A 75 7.29 -9.80 21.37
C LEU A 75 8.69 -9.47 20.87
N TRP A 76 8.82 -8.58 19.87
CA TRP A 76 10.15 -8.23 19.39
C TRP A 76 10.96 -7.44 20.42
N LYS A 77 10.36 -6.51 21.19
CA LYS A 77 11.07 -5.76 22.26
C LYS A 77 11.71 -6.71 23.28
N ASN A 78 11.02 -7.79 23.63
CA ASN A 78 11.58 -8.81 24.52
C ASN A 78 12.75 -9.58 23.88
N ALA A 79 12.79 -9.68 22.56
CA ALA A 79 13.81 -10.36 21.79
C ALA A 79 14.90 -9.43 21.21
N TYR A 80 14.90 -8.13 21.54
CA TYR A 80 15.84 -7.13 20.97
C TYR A 80 17.31 -7.39 21.27
N HIS A 81 17.63 -8.29 22.21
CA HIS A 81 18.99 -8.72 22.47
C HIS A 81 19.57 -9.56 21.31
N HIS A 82 18.72 -10.19 20.50
CA HIS A 82 19.10 -10.90 19.29
C HIS A 82 19.28 -9.94 18.11
N SER A 83 20.44 -9.98 17.46
CA SER A 83 20.75 -9.12 16.31
C SER A 83 19.79 -9.33 15.14
N GLU A 84 19.46 -10.59 14.86
CA GLU A 84 18.58 -10.93 13.73
C GLU A 84 17.19 -10.29 13.86
N VAL A 85 16.63 -10.24 15.08
CA VAL A 85 15.37 -9.55 15.35
C VAL A 85 15.52 -8.04 15.15
N ARG A 86 16.64 -7.44 15.58
CA ARG A 86 16.89 -6.00 15.36
C ARG A 86 16.98 -5.68 13.87
N ASP A 87 17.69 -6.51 13.11
CA ASP A 87 17.85 -6.33 11.66
C ASP A 87 16.49 -6.41 10.95
N GLN A 88 15.66 -7.39 11.31
CA GLN A 88 14.32 -7.51 10.73
C GLN A 88 13.37 -6.37 11.13
N VAL A 89 13.48 -5.84 12.35
CA VAL A 89 12.69 -4.68 12.77
C VAL A 89 13.16 -3.40 12.06
N GLU A 90 14.46 -3.22 11.85
CA GLU A 90 14.98 -2.11 11.04
C GLU A 90 14.46 -2.19 9.59
N ASP A 91 14.47 -3.39 9.00
CA ASP A 91 13.90 -3.66 7.68
C ASP A 91 12.40 -3.30 7.59
N LEU A 92 11.64 -3.59 8.66
CA LEU A 92 10.23 -3.21 8.79
C LEU A 92 10.04 -1.69 8.84
N LEU A 93 10.84 -0.98 9.64
CA LEU A 93 10.77 0.49 9.73
C LEU A 93 11.13 1.16 8.40
N GLN A 94 12.13 0.63 7.69
CA GLN A 94 12.47 1.10 6.35
C GLN A 94 11.37 0.80 5.33
N LEU A 95 10.62 -0.30 5.49
CA LEU A 95 9.46 -0.58 4.66
C LEU A 95 8.34 0.44 4.90
N GLU A 96 8.05 0.76 6.16
CA GLU A 96 7.07 1.79 6.55
C GLU A 96 7.42 3.13 5.90
N ALA A 97 8.65 3.63 6.09
CA ALA A 97 9.10 4.88 5.47
C ALA A 97 9.02 4.90 3.94
N LYS A 98 9.26 3.75 3.27
CA LYS A 98 9.15 3.63 1.81
C LYS A 98 7.69 3.66 1.33
N TRP A 99 6.76 3.09 2.10
CA TRP A 99 5.34 3.18 1.81
C TRP A 99 4.82 4.59 2.04
N ASP A 100 5.19 5.24 3.14
CA ASP A 100 4.79 6.63 3.44
C ASP A 100 5.22 7.58 2.32
N ALA A 101 6.50 7.56 1.95
CA ALA A 101 7.02 8.40 0.87
C ALA A 101 6.32 8.14 -0.48
N PHE A 102 5.93 6.88 -0.75
CA PHE A 102 5.18 6.56 -1.96
C PHE A 102 3.76 7.12 -1.91
N LEU A 103 3.06 6.97 -0.78
CA LEU A 103 1.69 7.44 -0.60
C LEU A 103 1.62 8.97 -0.62
N GLU A 104 2.58 9.67 -0.01
CA GLU A 104 2.70 11.12 -0.09
C GLU A 104 2.88 11.58 -1.54
N HIS A 105 3.77 10.93 -2.29
CA HIS A 105 3.99 11.25 -3.70
C HIS A 105 2.72 11.00 -4.54
N LEU A 106 2.03 9.90 -4.28
CA LEU A 106 0.78 9.56 -4.97
C LEU A 106 -0.32 10.59 -4.69
N ASP A 107 -0.46 11.03 -3.43
CA ASP A 107 -1.44 12.05 -3.03
C ASP A 107 -1.20 13.37 -3.76
N ILE A 108 0.05 13.85 -3.80
CA ILE A 108 0.43 15.06 -4.54
C ILE A 108 0.05 14.94 -6.03
N HIS A 109 0.33 13.78 -6.64
CA HIS A 109 0.01 13.54 -8.05
C HIS A 109 -1.50 13.52 -8.32
N LEU A 110 -2.27 12.86 -7.46
CA LEU A 110 -3.74 12.80 -7.57
C LEU A 110 -4.36 14.20 -7.41
N GLN A 111 -3.93 14.97 -6.41
CA GLN A 111 -4.40 16.33 -6.17
C GLN A 111 -4.04 17.26 -7.33
N THR A 112 -2.81 17.19 -7.85
CA THR A 112 -2.40 18.00 -9.01
C THR A 112 -3.28 17.71 -10.23
N SER A 113 -3.64 16.45 -10.44
CA SER A 113 -4.48 16.05 -11.56
C SER A 113 -5.91 16.58 -11.43
N ASP A 114 -6.48 16.55 -10.23
CA ASP A 114 -7.80 17.13 -9.96
C ASP A 114 -7.81 18.66 -10.14
N VAL A 115 -6.74 19.35 -9.72
CA VAL A 115 -6.56 20.78 -9.96
C VAL A 115 -6.46 21.11 -11.47
N LEU A 116 -5.76 20.28 -12.25
CA LEU A 116 -5.68 20.47 -13.70
C LEU A 116 -7.02 20.17 -14.40
N LEU A 117 -7.74 19.13 -13.97
CA LEU A 117 -9.06 18.78 -14.52
C LEU A 117 -10.10 19.87 -14.20
N SER A 118 -10.13 20.38 -12.98
CA SER A 118 -11.02 21.48 -12.57
C SER A 118 -10.72 22.82 -13.26
N ARG A 119 -9.48 23.01 -13.74
CA ARG A 119 -9.07 24.19 -14.52
C ARG A 119 -9.31 24.04 -16.03
N SER A 120 -9.74 22.87 -16.48
CA SER A 120 -10.24 22.68 -17.85
C SER A 120 -11.44 23.60 -18.06
N PRO A 121 -11.64 24.20 -19.25
CA PRO A 121 -12.84 24.96 -19.52
C PRO A 121 -14.03 24.07 -19.18
N GLN A 122 -14.90 24.49 -18.26
CA GLN A 122 -16.22 23.88 -18.11
C GLN A 122 -16.75 23.66 -19.52
N ALA A 123 -17.12 22.41 -19.83
CA ALA A 123 -17.69 22.07 -21.12
C ALA A 123 -18.68 23.18 -21.48
N ARG A 124 -18.32 24.00 -22.49
CA ARG A 124 -19.14 25.15 -22.87
C ARG A 124 -20.52 24.58 -23.06
N SER A 125 -21.48 25.08 -22.28
CA SER A 125 -22.90 24.76 -22.48
C SER A 125 -23.13 24.81 -23.97
N LEU A 126 -23.53 23.66 -24.54
CA LEU A 126 -23.82 23.57 -25.96
C LEU A 126 -24.82 24.69 -26.23
N ALA A 127 -24.46 25.61 -27.13
CA ALA A 127 -25.38 26.66 -27.54
C ALA A 127 -26.69 25.98 -27.90
N GLY A 128 -27.83 26.46 -27.36
CA GLY A 128 -29.15 25.82 -27.48
C GLY A 128 -29.68 25.65 -28.91
N GLU A 129 -28.83 25.88 -29.91
CA GLU A 129 -29.07 25.77 -31.34
C GLU A 129 -28.38 24.54 -31.95
N MET A 130 -27.78 23.66 -31.14
CA MET A 130 -27.25 22.39 -31.65
C MET A 130 -28.43 21.47 -31.97
N ALA A 131 -28.86 21.46 -33.24
CA ALA A 131 -29.89 20.57 -33.74
C ALA A 131 -29.47 19.11 -33.49
N LEU A 132 -30.15 18.47 -32.55
CA LEU A 132 -29.94 17.06 -32.23
C LEU A 132 -30.80 16.25 -33.20
N THR A 133 -30.15 15.58 -34.14
CA THR A 133 -30.82 14.67 -35.06
C THR A 133 -31.09 13.34 -34.37
N ASP A 134 -32.35 12.91 -34.38
CA ASP A 134 -32.77 11.64 -33.80
C ASP A 134 -32.11 10.46 -34.52
N ALA A 135 -31.38 9.62 -33.79
CA ALA A 135 -30.60 8.53 -34.38
C ALA A 135 -31.45 7.39 -34.98
N ARG A 136 -32.76 7.36 -34.70
CA ARG A 136 -33.70 6.38 -35.25
C ARG A 136 -34.40 6.92 -36.50
N SER A 137 -34.65 8.22 -36.57
CA SER A 137 -35.43 8.85 -37.65
C SER A 137 -34.62 9.68 -38.64
N GLY A 138 -33.43 10.15 -38.26
CA GLY A 138 -32.55 10.94 -39.14
C GLY A 138 -32.96 12.40 -39.35
N GLU A 139 -33.89 12.93 -38.55
CA GLU A 139 -34.25 14.36 -38.46
C GLU A 139 -33.83 14.95 -37.11
#